data_AF-A0A7C5IUY3-F1
#
_entry.id   AF-A0A7C5IUY3-F1
#
_cell.length_a   1.000
_cell.length_b   1.000
_cell.length_c   1.000
_cell.angle_alpha   90.00
_cell.angle_beta   90.00
_cell.angle_gamma   90.00
#
_symmetry.space_group_name_H-M   'P 1'
#
loop_
_entity.id
_entity.type
_entity.pdbx_description
1 polymer ?
#
loop_
_entity_poly.entity_id
_entity_poly.type
_entity_poly.pdbx_seq_one_letter_code
_entity_poly.pdbx_strand_id
1 'polypeptide(L)' 'MKLDQIVLIIVVVLAIGWVLTVAGGMVSVMPWGLLGLVPLAIFIAILWRVIYQRLNNAEDDYYEKNVDK' A
#
# COMPACT_ATOMS: atom_id res chain seq x y z
N MET A 1 -4.43 -15.63 -11.29
CA MET A 1 -4.23 -14.98 -9.97
C MET A 1 -2.77 -14.76 -9.56
N LYS A 2 -1.79 -15.55 -10.07
CA LYS A 2 -0.35 -15.24 -9.86
C LYS A 2 0.06 -13.84 -10.34
N LEU A 3 -0.51 -13.39 -11.46
CA LEU A 3 -0.22 -12.04 -11.99
C LEU A 3 -0.74 -10.94 -11.05
N ASP A 4 -1.99 -11.02 -10.59
CA ASP A 4 -2.57 -10.06 -9.63
C ASP A 4 -1.78 -9.98 -8.32
N GLN A 5 -1.32 -11.11 -7.79
CA GLN A 5 -0.46 -11.13 -6.61
C GLN A 5 0.90 -10.48 -6.88
N ILE A 6 1.53 -10.78 -8.02
CA ILE A 6 2.81 -10.16 -8.42
C ILE A 6 2.62 -8.64 -8.59
N VAL A 7 1.55 -8.20 -9.23
CA VAL A 7 1.21 -6.78 -9.39
C VAL A 7 0.98 -6.12 -8.03
N LEU A 8 0.24 -6.75 -7.13
CA LEU A 8 0.04 -6.24 -5.77
C LEU A 8 1.37 -6.08 -5.03
N ILE A 9 2.26 -7.08 -5.10
CA ILE A 9 3.60 -7.01 -4.50
C ILE A 9 4.38 -5.83 -5.07
N ILE A 10 4.40 -5.66 -6.40
CA ILE A 10 5.10 -4.54 -7.05
C ILE A 10 4.53 -3.20 -6.57
N VAL A 11 3.20 -3.07 -6.53
CA VAL A 11 2.52 -1.85 -6.06
C VAL A 11 2.89 -1.54 -4.60
N VAL A 12 2.91 -2.55 -3.73
CA VAL A 12 3.28 -2.39 -2.32
C VAL A 12 4.74 -1.93 -2.19
N VAL A 13 5.67 -2.52 -2.95
CA VAL A 13 7.09 -2.12 -2.93
C VAL A 13 7.26 -0.68 -3.40
N LEU A 14 6.61 -0.31 -4.51
CA LEU A 14 6.65 1.07 -5.03
C LEU A 14 6.04 2.07 -4.04
N ALA A 15 4.92 1.71 -3.40
CA ALA A 15 4.29 2.54 -2.39
C ALA A 15 5.20 2.77 -1.18
N ILE A 16 5.86 1.72 -0.67
CA ILE A 16 6.82 1.83 0.43
C ILE A 16 8.00 2.73 0.04
N GLY A 17 8.59 2.51 -1.15
CA GLY A 17 9.70 3.33 -1.64
C GLY A 17 9.32 4.80 -1.76
N TRP A 18 8.12 5.09 -2.26
CA TRP A 18 7.60 6.45 -2.35
C TRP A 18 7.40 7.08 -0.96
N VAL A 19 6.76 6.37 -0.03
CA VAL A 19 6.53 6.84 1.35
C VAL A 19 7.86 7.18 2.04
N LEU A 20 8.88 6.32 1.90
CA LEU A 20 10.20 6.56 2.49
C LEU A 20 10.89 7.79 1.89
N THR A 21 10.80 7.96 0.56
CA THR A 21 11.39 9.10 -0.14
C THR A 21 10.72 10.41 0.29
N VAL A 22 9.38 10.42 0.38
CA VAL A 22 8.61 11.57 0.85
C VAL A 22 8.93 11.88 2.31
N ALA A 23 8.93 10.88 3.19
CA ALA A 23 9.28 11.08 4.60
C ALA A 23 10.69 11.67 4.76
N GLY A 24 11.68 11.14 4.02
CA GLY A 24 13.04 11.66 4.03
C GLY A 24 13.12 13.10 3.55
N GLY A 25 12.41 13.46 2.47
CA GLY A 25 12.32 14.83 1.98
C GLY A 25 11.65 15.79 2.97
N MET A 26 10.57 15.35 3.62
CA MET A 26 9.86 16.15 4.62
C MET A 26 10.74 16.47 5.83
N VAL A 27 11.47 15.47 6.34
CA VAL A 27 12.36 15.65 7.50
C VAL A 27 13.59 16.50 7.16
N SER A 28 14.12 16.38 5.94
CA SER A 28 15.37 17.06 5.54
C SER A 28 15.18 18.50 5.05
N VAL A 29 14.03 18.83 4.44
CA VAL A 29 13.83 20.12 3.75
C VAL A 29 12.94 21.09 4.55
N MET A 30 12.12 20.59 5.49
CA MET A 30 11.11 21.42 6.15
C MET A 30 11.44 21.67 7.64
N PRO A 31 11.34 22.92 8.14
CA PRO A 31 11.57 23.25 9.56
C PRO A 31 10.64 22.49 10.53
N TRP A 32 9.46 22.10 10.05
CA TRP A 32 8.45 21.33 10.80
C TRP A 32 8.23 19.92 10.21
N GLY A 33 9.27 19.28 9.70
CA GLY A 33 9.17 18.00 8.98
C GLY A 33 8.35 16.91 9.68
N LEU A 34 8.29 16.92 11.02
CA LEU A 34 7.46 16.01 11.81
C LEU A 34 5.95 16.26 11.67
N LEU A 35 5.50 17.52 11.59
CA LEU A 35 4.08 17.83 11.36
C LEU A 35 3.62 17.37 9.97
N GLY A 36 4.54 17.38 9.00
CA GLY A 36 4.33 16.81 7.67
C GLY A 36 4.07 15.29 7.68
N LEU A 37 4.48 14.57 8.72
CA LEU A 37 4.25 13.13 8.81
C LEU A 37 2.79 12.78 9.14
N VAL A 38 1.99 13.72 9.65
CA VAL A 38 0.57 13.48 9.97
C VAL A 38 -0.24 13.09 8.72
N PRO A 39 -0.27 13.88 7.63
CA PRO A 39 -0.95 13.47 6.40
C PRO A 39 -0.32 12.21 5.78
N LEU A 40 0.99 12.01 5.92
CA LEU A 40 1.66 10.79 5.44
C LEU A 40 1.19 9.55 6.21
N ALA A 41 1.00 9.64 7.52
CA ALA A 41 0.48 8.56 8.35
C ALA A 41 -0.96 8.19 7.96
N ILE A 42 -1.80 9.19 7.67
CA ILE A 42 -3.16 8.97 7.15
C ILE A 42 -3.09 8.22 5.81
N PHE A 43 -2.20 8.63 4.91
CA PHE A 43 -2.02 7.97 3.62
C PHE A 43 -1.57 6.50 3.79
N ILE A 44 -0.60 6.23 4.66
CA ILE A 44 -0.17 4.86 4.99
C ILE A 44 -1.34 4.04 5.53
N ALA A 45 -2.18 4.60 6.40
CA ALA A 45 -3.34 3.90 6.94
C ALA A 45 -4.38 3.55 5.86
N ILE A 46 -4.60 4.45 4.91
CA ILE A 46 -5.49 4.19 3.76
C ILE A 46 -4.91 3.08 2.88
N LEU A 47 -3.63 3.16 2.51
CA LEU A 47 -2.96 2.13 1.72
C LEU A 47 -3.03 0.76 2.38
N TRP A 48 -2.73 0.70 3.69
CA TRP A 48 -2.84 -0.51 4.47
C TRP A 48 -4.25 -1.10 4.39
N ARG A 49 -5.29 -0.27 4.55
CA ARG A 49 -6.69 -0.72 4.47
C ARG A 49 -7.02 -1.30 3.10
N VAL A 50 -6.57 -0.67 2.02
CA VAL A 50 -6.82 -1.15 0.65
C VAL A 50 -6.12 -2.49 0.41
N ILE A 51 -4.85 -2.62 0.82
CA ILE A 51 -4.10 -3.88 0.70
C ILE A 51 -4.79 -4.98 1.51
N TYR A 52 -5.20 -4.69 2.75
CA TYR A 52 -5.89 -5.64 3.62
C TYR A 52 -7.21 -6.11 3.01
N GLN A 53 -8.00 -5.20 2.45
CA GLN A 53 -9.25 -5.55 1.76
C GLN A 53 -8.99 -6.44 0.54
N ARG A 54 -7.94 -6.15 -0.24
CA ARG A 54 -7.60 -6.97 -1.41
C ARG A 54 -7.14 -8.37 -1.01
N LEU A 55 -6.32 -8.49 0.03
CA LEU A 55 -5.82 -9.79 0.51
C LEU A 55 -6.90 -10.67 1.14
N ASN A 56 -8.00 -10.09 1.62
CA ASN A 56 -9.09 -10.81 2.29
C ASN A 56 -10.41 -10.72 1.50
N ASN A 57 -10.34 -10.57 0.17
CA ASN A 57 -11.53 -10.51 -0.67
C ASN A 57 -12.12 -11.92 -0.86
N ALA A 58 -13.17 -12.23 -0.09
CA ALA A 58 -13.84 -13.53 -0.10
C ALA A 58 -14.45 -13.89 -1.47
N GLU A 59 -14.83 -12.90 -2.27
CA GLU A 59 -15.38 -13.12 -3.61
C GLU A 59 -14.31 -13.61 -4.57
N ASP A 60 -13.19 -12.89 -4.68
CA ASP A 60 -12.03 -13.31 -5.50
C ASP A 60 -11.55 -14.71 -5.10
N ASP A 61 -11.46 -14.96 -3.79
CA ASP A 61 -11.10 -16.26 -3.21
C ASP A 61 -12.04 -17.40 -3.63
N TYR A 62 -13.34 -17.10 -3.76
CA TYR A 62 -14.33 -18.08 -4.19
C TYR A 62 -14.15 -18.43 -5.67
N TYR A 63 -13.98 -17.42 -6.53
CA TYR A 63 -13.77 -17.62 -7.96
C TYR A 63 -12.49 -18.41 -8.23
N GLU A 64 -11.39 -18.13 -7.52
CA GLU A 64 -10.14 -18.89 -7.63
C GLU A 64 -10.32 -20.39 -7.34
N LYS A 65 -11.05 -20.69 -6.25
CA LYS A 65 -11.15 -22.06 -5.72
C LYS A 65 -12.17 -22.90 -6.49
N ASN A 66 -13.21 -22.27 -7.04
CA ASN A 66 -14.39 -22.99 -7.52
C ASN A 66 -14.65 -22.83 -9.03
N VAL A 67 -14.18 -21.74 -9.66
CA VAL A 67 -14.51 -21.41 -11.06
C VAL A 67 -13.28 -21.46 -11.95
N ASP A 68 -12.20 -20.78 -11.59
CA ASP A 68 -11.03 -20.55 -12.45
C ASP A 68 -9.95 -21.66 -12.39
N LYS A 69 -10.34 -22.92 -12.11
CA LYS A 69 -9.41 -24.05 -11.99
C LYS A 69 -8.60 -24.34 -13.25
#